data_AF-A0A9P4UE16-F1
#
_entry.id   AF-A0A9P4UE16-F1
#
_cell.length_a   1.000
_cell.length_b   1.000
_cell.length_c   1.000
_cell.angle_alpha   90.00
_cell.angle_beta   90.00
_cell.angle_gamma   90.00
#
_symmetry.space_group_name_H-M   'P 1'
#
loop_
_entity.id
_entity.type
_entity.pdbx_description
1 polymer ?
#
loop_
_entity_poly.entity_id
_entity_poly.type
_entity_poly.pdbx_seq_one_letter_code
_entity_poly.pdbx_strand_id
1 'polypeptide(L)'
;MSLVDADAGTERFSGYEADLKLVQADLNQQIEVIKESTGEPRKAAISKAERALEEAEELIDQMRLEKSNIPANLKSKSNARFRNLEHDLDEAKRKVQSYSSDRSKLFGDRYTDNPDTDAQLEQRQQLLSGTDRLQRSSGRLTAAQRMALETEEIGAGTLSDLSRQREQIVNTRERLLESEGYTDRSIKTLKGMARRMATNRIITIAIITVLVLLIIAVIYSKFR
;
A
#
# COMPACT_ATOMS: atom_id res chain seq x y z
N MET A 1 -5.97 20.68 -6.85
CA MET A 1 -5.26 19.92 -5.81
C MET A 1 -3.91 20.59 -5.63
N SER A 2 -3.77 21.43 -4.61
CA SER A 2 -2.49 22.11 -4.34
C SER A 2 -1.49 21.10 -3.78
N LEU A 3 -0.19 21.37 -3.88
CA LEU A 3 0.86 20.55 -3.24
C LEU A 3 0.64 20.41 -1.72
N VAL A 4 0.01 21.40 -1.10
CA VAL A 4 -0.34 21.41 0.33
C VAL A 4 -1.44 20.38 0.64
N ASP A 5 -2.42 20.21 -0.24
CA ASP A 5 -3.50 19.21 -0.07
C ASP A 5 -2.97 17.77 -0.22
N ALA A 6 -1.96 17.58 -1.07
CA ALA A 6 -1.31 16.29 -1.29
C ALA A 6 -0.41 15.86 -0.12
N ASP A 7 0.24 16.83 0.53
CA ASP A 7 1.04 16.60 1.74
C ASP A 7 0.13 16.28 2.94
N ALA A 8 -0.96 17.06 3.10
CA ALA A 8 -1.96 16.83 4.15
C ALA A 8 -2.65 15.45 4.06
N GLY A 9 -3.00 14.99 2.84
CA GLY A 9 -3.57 13.65 2.66
C GLY A 9 -2.60 12.51 3.00
N THR A 10 -1.30 12.72 2.77
CA THR A 10 -0.25 11.74 3.11
C THR A 10 0.01 11.70 4.62
N GLU A 11 -0.03 12.86 5.28
CA GLU A 11 0.11 12.98 6.73
C GLU A 11 -1.06 12.33 7.47
N ARG A 12 -2.31 12.61 7.05
CA ARG A 12 -3.50 11.96 7.62
C ARG A 12 -3.50 10.45 7.47
N PHE A 13 -3.16 9.96 6.27
CA PHE A 13 -3.02 8.53 6.04
C PHE A 13 -2.00 7.88 6.98
N SER A 14 -0.88 8.57 7.23
CA SER A 14 0.17 8.09 8.14
C SER A 14 -0.27 8.14 9.61
N GLY A 15 -1.08 9.14 9.99
CA GLY A 15 -1.70 9.25 11.32
C GLY A 15 -2.66 8.09 11.58
N TYR A 16 -3.62 7.86 10.67
CA TYR A 16 -4.56 6.73 10.79
C TYR A 16 -3.86 5.38 10.80
N GLU A 17 -2.76 5.23 10.06
CA GLU A 17 -1.96 4.01 10.13
C GLU A 17 -1.31 3.82 11.52
N ALA A 18 -0.84 4.89 12.15
CA ALA A 18 -0.26 4.81 13.49
C ALA A 18 -1.33 4.42 14.52
N ASP A 19 -2.52 5.03 14.44
CA ASP A 19 -3.66 4.69 15.29
C ASP A 19 -4.08 3.24 15.09
N LEU A 20 -4.17 2.78 13.84
CA LEU A 20 -4.52 1.39 13.52
C LEU A 20 -3.54 0.41 14.13
N LYS A 21 -2.23 0.72 14.15
CA LYS A 21 -1.22 -0.14 14.78
C LYS A 21 -1.40 -0.23 16.30
N LEU A 22 -1.81 0.86 16.95
CA LEU A 22 -2.11 0.84 18.38
C LEU A 22 -3.32 -0.05 18.67
N VAL A 23 -4.39 0.09 17.88
CA VAL A 23 -5.59 -0.74 18.01
C VAL A 23 -5.28 -2.21 17.71
N GLN A 24 -4.46 -2.50 16.70
CA GLN A 24 -4.00 -3.86 16.40
C GLN A 24 -3.18 -4.46 17.55
N ALA A 25 -2.36 -3.67 18.23
CA ALA A 25 -1.61 -4.13 19.39
C ALA A 25 -2.55 -4.51 20.56
N ASP A 26 -3.54 -3.67 20.86
CA ASP A 26 -4.56 -3.99 21.88
C ASP A 26 -5.39 -5.22 21.47
N LEU A 27 -5.82 -5.31 20.21
CA LEU A 27 -6.56 -6.45 19.69
C LEU A 27 -5.77 -7.77 19.86
N ASN A 28 -4.49 -7.77 19.53
CA ASN A 28 -3.62 -8.93 19.70
C ASN A 28 -3.44 -9.29 21.19
N GLN A 29 -3.30 -8.29 22.06
CA GLN A 29 -3.26 -8.50 23.51
C GLN A 29 -4.57 -9.12 24.03
N GLN A 30 -5.73 -8.63 23.60
CA GLN A 30 -7.01 -9.23 23.98
C GLN A 30 -7.13 -10.67 23.47
N ILE A 31 -6.65 -10.96 22.25
CA ILE A 31 -6.61 -12.33 21.70
C ILE A 31 -5.78 -13.27 22.57
N GLU A 32 -4.63 -12.82 23.09
CA GLU A 32 -3.82 -13.61 24.04
C GLU A 32 -4.60 -13.87 25.34
N VAL A 33 -5.22 -12.84 25.91
CA VAL A 33 -6.06 -12.98 27.11
C VAL A 33 -7.21 -13.96 26.87
N ILE A 34 -7.83 -13.97 25.69
CA ILE A 34 -8.91 -14.90 25.33
C ILE A 34 -8.43 -16.36 25.32
N LYS A 35 -7.17 -16.61 24.95
CA LYS A 35 -6.58 -17.96 24.94
C LYS A 35 -6.28 -18.46 26.35
N GLU A 36 -5.86 -17.58 27.25
CA GLU A 36 -5.44 -17.93 28.61
C GLU A 36 -6.60 -17.95 29.62
N SER A 37 -7.65 -17.17 29.37
CA SER A 37 -8.79 -17.03 30.28
C SER A 37 -9.94 -17.97 29.94
N THR A 38 -10.75 -18.29 30.95
CA THR A 38 -11.98 -19.10 30.81
C THR A 38 -13.15 -18.44 31.54
N GLY A 39 -14.39 -18.79 31.18
CA GLY A 39 -15.59 -18.25 31.85
C GLY A 39 -15.84 -16.75 31.60
N GLU A 40 -16.16 -16.02 32.67
CA GLU A 40 -16.51 -14.59 32.64
C GLU A 40 -15.38 -13.66 32.16
N PRO A 41 -14.11 -13.77 32.61
CA PRO A 41 -13.02 -12.93 32.09
C PRO A 41 -12.78 -13.16 30.60
N ARG A 42 -12.94 -14.40 30.11
CA ARG A 42 -12.86 -14.70 28.67
C ARG A 42 -13.95 -13.99 27.89
N LYS A 43 -15.18 -13.96 28.41
CA LYS A 43 -16.31 -13.25 27.80
C LYS A 43 -16.05 -11.74 27.73
N ALA A 44 -15.50 -11.15 28.79
CA ALA A 44 -15.13 -9.75 28.81
C ALA A 44 -14.02 -9.43 27.78
N ALA A 45 -13.00 -10.30 27.68
CA ALA A 45 -11.92 -10.14 26.70
C ALA A 45 -12.41 -10.28 25.26
N ILE A 46 -13.31 -11.22 24.96
CA ILE A 46 -13.96 -11.33 23.63
C ILE A 46 -14.72 -10.04 23.30
N SER A 47 -15.50 -9.50 24.22
CA SER A 47 -16.24 -8.25 23.97
C SER A 47 -15.33 -7.05 23.76
N LYS A 48 -14.18 -6.99 24.45
CA LYS A 48 -13.17 -5.94 24.22
C LYS A 48 -12.51 -6.10 22.84
N ALA A 49 -12.15 -7.33 22.47
CA ALA A 49 -11.60 -7.61 21.15
C ALA A 49 -12.58 -7.27 20.02
N GLU A 50 -13.88 -7.53 20.20
CA GLU A 50 -14.92 -7.13 19.23
C GLU A 50 -15.00 -5.60 19.06
N ARG A 51 -14.87 -4.82 20.13
CA ARG A 51 -14.85 -3.34 20.06
C ARG A 51 -13.58 -2.80 19.41
N ALA A 52 -12.42 -3.33 19.77
CA ALA A 52 -11.15 -2.96 19.14
C ALA A 52 -11.15 -3.30 17.64
N LEU A 53 -11.83 -4.39 17.26
CA LEU A 53 -12.01 -4.75 15.86
C LEU A 53 -12.87 -3.74 15.10
N GLU A 54 -13.98 -3.30 15.69
CA GLU A 54 -14.86 -2.28 15.11
C GLU A 54 -14.10 -0.94 14.91
N GLU A 55 -13.32 -0.51 15.90
CA GLU A 55 -12.46 0.68 15.81
C GLU A 55 -11.40 0.54 14.69
N ALA A 56 -10.78 -0.65 14.56
CA ALA A 56 -9.83 -0.91 13.49
C ALA A 56 -10.48 -0.90 12.09
N GLU A 57 -11.72 -1.40 11.96
CA GLU A 57 -12.49 -1.32 10.72
C GLU A 57 -12.80 0.14 10.35
N GLU A 58 -13.21 0.97 11.31
CA GLU A 58 -13.43 2.41 11.08
C GLU A 58 -12.16 3.12 10.59
N LEU A 59 -11.00 2.81 11.17
CA LEU A 59 -9.71 3.38 10.76
C LEU A 59 -9.33 2.95 9.34
N ILE A 60 -9.57 1.69 8.96
CA ILE A 60 -9.36 1.22 7.59
C ILE A 60 -10.26 1.97 6.60
N ASP A 61 -11.51 2.23 6.95
CA ASP A 61 -12.43 3.00 6.11
C ASP A 61 -11.97 4.46 5.96
N GLN A 62 -11.50 5.10 7.03
CA GLN A 62 -10.91 6.44 6.97
C GLN A 62 -9.65 6.48 6.09
N MET A 63 -8.76 5.49 6.22
CA MET A 63 -7.58 5.35 5.35
C MET A 63 -7.96 5.14 3.88
N ARG A 64 -9.04 4.38 3.61
CA ARG A 64 -9.55 4.14 2.26
C ARG A 64 -10.04 5.43 1.60
N LEU A 65 -10.68 6.31 2.38
CA LEU A 65 -11.11 7.63 1.92
C LEU A 65 -9.91 8.55 1.63
N GLU A 66 -8.90 8.60 2.51
CA GLU A 66 -7.75 9.49 2.29
C GLU A 66 -6.80 9.01 1.18
N LYS A 67 -6.81 7.70 0.85
CA LYS A 67 -6.01 7.13 -0.24
C LYS A 67 -6.27 7.79 -1.61
N SER A 68 -7.47 8.33 -1.85
CA SER A 68 -7.74 9.07 -3.11
C SER A 68 -6.93 10.36 -3.23
N ASN A 69 -6.61 10.98 -2.09
CA ASN A 69 -5.93 12.27 -1.99
C ASN A 69 -4.40 12.17 -2.04
N ILE A 70 -3.85 10.95 -1.92
CA ILE A 70 -2.40 10.71 -1.99
C ILE A 70 -1.88 11.02 -3.41
N PRO A 71 -0.74 11.72 -3.56
CA PRO A 71 -0.17 12.04 -4.86
C PRO A 71 0.36 10.81 -5.61
N ALA A 72 0.34 10.86 -6.95
CA ALA A 72 0.57 9.69 -7.81
C ALA A 72 1.93 8.99 -7.60
N ASN A 73 2.97 9.75 -7.23
CA ASN A 73 4.30 9.25 -6.93
C ASN A 73 4.37 8.41 -5.64
N LEU A 74 3.44 8.58 -4.69
CA LEU A 74 3.37 7.82 -3.44
C LEU A 74 2.28 6.74 -3.44
N LYS A 75 1.29 6.85 -4.34
CA LYS A 75 0.13 5.94 -4.41
C LYS A 75 0.51 4.45 -4.45
N SER A 76 1.50 4.05 -5.23
CA SER A 76 1.87 2.62 -5.33
C SER A 76 2.30 2.03 -3.98
N LYS A 77 3.19 2.74 -3.27
CA LYS A 77 3.69 2.32 -1.95
C LYS A 77 2.58 2.35 -0.90
N SER A 78 1.79 3.42 -0.85
CA SER A 78 0.67 3.53 0.10
C SER A 78 -0.41 2.47 -0.15
N ASN A 79 -0.69 2.13 -1.41
CA ASN A 79 -1.65 1.09 -1.77
C ASN A 79 -1.16 -0.32 -1.40
N ALA A 80 0.13 -0.59 -1.50
CA ALA A 80 0.71 -1.85 -1.06
C ALA A 80 0.57 -1.99 0.47
N ARG A 81 0.92 -0.94 1.22
CA ARG A 81 0.79 -0.92 2.69
C ARG A 81 -0.66 -1.07 3.14
N PHE A 82 -1.57 -0.33 2.54
CA PHE A 82 -3.01 -0.40 2.84
C PHE A 82 -3.56 -1.82 2.66
N ARG A 83 -3.20 -2.51 1.56
CA ARG A 83 -3.63 -3.89 1.31
C ARG A 83 -3.12 -4.88 2.37
N ASN A 84 -1.89 -4.68 2.86
CA ASN A 84 -1.36 -5.52 3.94
C ASN A 84 -2.13 -5.29 5.24
N LEU A 85 -2.44 -4.04 5.57
CA LEU A 85 -3.22 -3.69 6.76
C LEU A 85 -4.64 -4.26 6.71
N GLU A 86 -5.30 -4.21 5.55
CA GLU A 86 -6.59 -4.88 5.34
C GLU A 86 -6.50 -6.39 5.56
N HIS A 87 -5.49 -7.04 4.98
CA HIS A 87 -5.29 -8.47 5.14
C HIS A 87 -5.08 -8.86 6.61
N ASP A 88 -4.23 -8.11 7.33
CA ASP A 88 -3.94 -8.37 8.74
C ASP A 88 -5.19 -8.19 9.62
N LEU A 89 -6.02 -7.18 9.32
CA LEU A 89 -7.29 -6.96 10.01
C LEU A 89 -8.28 -8.10 9.73
N ASP A 90 -8.39 -8.55 8.48
CA ASP A 90 -9.25 -9.68 8.09
C ASP A 90 -8.84 -10.98 8.79
N GLU A 91 -7.54 -11.23 8.96
CA GLU A 91 -7.04 -12.37 9.72
C GLU A 91 -7.44 -12.27 11.20
N ALA A 92 -7.29 -11.09 11.80
CA ALA A 92 -7.69 -10.85 13.18
C ALA A 92 -9.20 -11.01 13.38
N LYS A 93 -10.01 -10.52 12.43
CA LYS A 93 -11.47 -10.69 12.40
C LYS A 93 -11.90 -12.14 12.43
N ARG A 94 -11.29 -12.98 11.59
CA ARG A 94 -11.57 -14.42 11.56
C ARG A 94 -11.22 -15.08 12.89
N LYS A 95 -10.11 -14.68 13.52
CA LYS A 95 -9.72 -15.18 14.85
C LYS A 95 -10.74 -14.80 15.92
N VAL A 96 -11.13 -13.53 16.04
CA VAL A 96 -12.12 -13.08 17.03
C VAL A 96 -13.47 -13.76 16.84
N GLN A 97 -13.96 -13.86 15.59
CA GLN A 97 -15.20 -14.55 15.28
C GLN A 97 -15.16 -16.04 15.66
N SER A 98 -14.01 -16.71 15.50
CA SER A 98 -13.86 -18.11 15.94
C SER A 98 -14.10 -18.26 17.45
N TYR A 99 -13.52 -17.36 18.27
CA TYR A 99 -13.68 -17.39 19.72
C TYR A 99 -15.09 -17.00 20.18
N SER A 100 -15.73 -16.06 19.49
CA SER A 100 -17.12 -15.69 19.76
C SER A 100 -18.09 -16.83 19.41
N SER A 101 -17.83 -17.58 18.34
CA SER A 101 -18.65 -18.74 17.95
C SER A 101 -18.52 -19.92 18.93
N ASP A 102 -17.33 -20.14 19.50
CA ASP A 102 -17.10 -21.19 20.51
C ASP A 102 -17.86 -20.91 21.81
N ARG A 103 -18.05 -19.63 22.17
CA ARG A 103 -18.90 -19.24 23.31
C ARG A 103 -20.34 -19.72 23.15
N SER A 104 -20.91 -19.66 21.94
CA SER A 104 -22.29 -20.12 21.72
C SER A 104 -22.45 -21.63 21.94
N LYS A 105 -21.43 -22.42 21.59
CA LYS A 105 -21.42 -23.88 21.72
C LYS A 105 -21.12 -24.35 23.14
N LEU A 106 -20.19 -23.69 23.84
CA LEU A 106 -19.77 -24.09 25.20
C LEU A 106 -20.86 -23.84 26.26
N PHE A 107 -21.77 -22.90 26.02
CA PHE A 107 -22.85 -22.53 26.96
C PHE A 107 -24.24 -22.99 26.53
N GLY A 108 -24.46 -23.27 25.23
CA GLY A 108 -25.72 -23.81 24.72
C GLY A 108 -25.98 -25.28 25.10
N ASP A 109 -24.95 -26.02 25.53
CA ASP A 109 -25.00 -27.47 25.78
C ASP A 109 -25.30 -27.85 27.25
N ARG A 110 -25.43 -26.88 28.15
CA ARG A 110 -25.57 -27.13 29.61
C ARG A 110 -27.00 -27.10 30.15
N TYR A 111 -28.03 -27.08 29.30
CA TYR A 111 -29.41 -26.80 29.74
C TYR A 111 -30.48 -27.83 29.32
N THR A 112 -30.13 -29.10 29.15
CA THR A 112 -31.11 -30.18 28.95
C THR A 112 -30.72 -31.42 29.75
N ASP A 113 -31.31 -31.57 30.93
CA ASP A 113 -31.24 -32.83 31.71
C ASP A 113 -32.68 -33.21 32.09
N ASN A 114 -33.30 -34.09 31.29
CA ASN A 114 -34.53 -34.80 31.66
C ASN A 114 -34.68 -36.13 30.86
N PRO A 115 -34.39 -37.30 31.46
CA PRO A 115 -33.97 -38.49 30.72
C PRO A 115 -35.08 -39.37 30.06
N ASP A 116 -36.37 -39.22 30.38
CA ASP A 116 -37.38 -40.23 29.97
C ASP A 116 -38.31 -39.84 28.81
N THR A 117 -38.22 -38.61 28.29
CA THR A 117 -38.92 -38.18 27.06
C THR A 117 -37.97 -37.94 25.88
N ASP A 118 -36.67 -38.14 26.12
CA ASP A 118 -35.59 -37.60 25.30
C ASP A 118 -35.33 -38.41 24.02
N ALA A 119 -35.40 -39.74 24.01
CA ALA A 119 -34.94 -40.50 22.82
C ALA A 119 -35.65 -40.14 21.49
N GLN A 120 -36.95 -39.81 21.51
CA GLN A 120 -37.67 -39.34 20.31
C GLN A 120 -37.49 -37.84 20.03
N LEU A 121 -37.36 -37.02 21.09
CA LEU A 121 -37.14 -35.58 20.98
C LEU A 121 -35.70 -35.27 20.51
N GLU A 122 -34.73 -36.02 21.02
CA GLU A 122 -33.32 -36.01 20.69
C GLU A 122 -33.09 -36.46 19.24
N GLN A 123 -33.75 -37.53 18.77
CA GLN A 123 -33.69 -37.91 17.35
C GLN A 123 -34.27 -36.81 16.43
N ARG A 124 -35.36 -36.16 16.84
CA ARG A 124 -35.98 -35.07 16.07
C ARG A 124 -35.14 -33.79 16.13
N GLN A 125 -34.54 -33.46 17.27
CA GLN A 125 -33.57 -32.37 17.42
C GLN A 125 -32.28 -32.65 16.66
N GLN A 126 -31.84 -33.90 16.56
CA GLN A 126 -30.66 -34.30 15.79
C GLN A 126 -30.91 -34.15 14.29
N LEU A 127 -32.11 -34.47 13.81
CA LEU A 127 -32.52 -34.22 12.42
C LEU A 127 -32.69 -32.73 12.11
N LEU A 128 -33.33 -31.96 13.00
CA LEU A 128 -33.46 -30.51 12.89
C LEU A 128 -32.09 -29.81 12.91
N SER A 129 -31.21 -30.20 13.83
CA SER A 129 -29.85 -29.67 13.91
C SER A 129 -28.98 -30.10 12.74
N GLY A 130 -29.21 -31.30 12.17
CA GLY A 130 -28.62 -31.75 10.92
C GLY A 130 -29.03 -30.86 9.74
N THR A 131 -30.32 -30.55 9.62
CA THR A 131 -30.88 -29.61 8.63
C THR A 131 -30.33 -28.19 8.81
N ASP A 132 -30.31 -27.68 10.03
CA ASP A 132 -29.77 -26.35 10.34
C ASP A 132 -28.28 -26.24 10.03
N ARG A 133 -27.51 -27.29 10.35
CA ARG A 133 -26.08 -27.36 10.02
C ARG A 133 -25.88 -27.39 8.50
N LEU A 134 -26.69 -28.14 7.78
CA LEU A 134 -26.67 -28.19 6.31
C LEU A 134 -27.02 -26.82 5.71
N GLN A 135 -28.07 -26.17 6.19
CA GLN A 135 -28.50 -24.86 5.70
C GLN A 135 -27.44 -23.78 5.97
N ARG A 136 -26.82 -23.79 7.16
CA ARG A 136 -25.67 -22.90 7.47
C ARG A 136 -24.45 -23.24 6.63
N SER A 137 -24.15 -24.51 6.41
CA SER A 137 -23.04 -24.95 5.55
C SER A 137 -23.26 -24.48 4.11
N SER A 138 -24.48 -24.65 3.59
CA SER A 138 -24.87 -24.17 2.27
C SER A 138 -24.72 -22.66 2.14
N GLY A 139 -25.21 -21.90 3.14
CA GLY A 139 -25.05 -20.44 3.16
C GLY A 139 -23.59 -19.99 3.22
N ARG A 140 -22.75 -20.68 3.99
CA ARG A 140 -21.30 -20.45 4.03
C ARG A 140 -20.63 -20.77 2.70
N LEU A 141 -21.07 -21.82 2.00
CA LEU A 141 -20.52 -22.22 0.72
C LEU A 141 -20.87 -21.21 -0.38
N THR A 142 -22.11 -20.70 -0.39
CA THR A 142 -22.52 -19.60 -1.27
C THR A 142 -21.76 -18.31 -0.97
N ALA A 143 -21.54 -17.98 0.31
CA ALA A 143 -20.75 -16.83 0.71
C ALA A 143 -19.27 -16.98 0.31
N ALA A 144 -18.69 -18.15 0.49
CA ALA A 144 -17.33 -18.46 0.06
C ALA A 144 -17.17 -18.39 -1.45
N GLN A 145 -18.15 -18.88 -2.21
CA GLN A 145 -18.16 -18.77 -3.67
C GLN A 145 -18.22 -17.30 -4.11
N ARG A 146 -19.10 -16.49 -3.50
CA ARG A 146 -19.19 -15.06 -3.79
C ARG A 146 -17.88 -14.33 -3.50
N MET A 147 -17.27 -14.60 -2.35
CA MET A 147 -15.99 -14.03 -1.94
C MET A 147 -14.85 -14.48 -2.87
N ALA A 148 -14.87 -15.73 -3.33
CA ALA A 148 -13.89 -16.24 -4.28
C ALA A 148 -13.99 -15.53 -5.64
N LEU A 149 -15.22 -15.29 -6.14
CA LEU A 149 -15.46 -14.55 -7.38
C LEU A 149 -15.01 -13.09 -7.26
N GLU A 150 -15.31 -12.43 -6.14
CA GLU A 150 -14.84 -11.06 -5.86
C GLU A 150 -13.30 -11.01 -5.77
N THR A 151 -12.68 -12.02 -5.16
CA THR A 151 -11.22 -12.15 -5.10
C THR A 151 -10.61 -12.39 -6.48
N GLU A 152 -11.26 -13.18 -7.34
CA GLU A 152 -10.85 -13.40 -8.73
C GLU A 152 -10.91 -12.10 -9.54
N GLU A 153 -11.97 -11.31 -9.39
CA GLU A 153 -12.13 -10.01 -10.05
C GLU A 153 -11.03 -9.02 -9.62
N ILE A 154 -10.78 -8.93 -8.30
CA ILE A 154 -9.68 -8.12 -7.75
C ILE A 154 -8.33 -8.62 -8.29
N GLY A 155 -8.13 -9.94 -8.32
CA GLY A 155 -6.94 -10.58 -8.86
C GLY A 155 -6.70 -10.21 -10.33
N ALA A 156 -7.73 -10.30 -11.16
CA ALA A 156 -7.69 -9.90 -12.56
C ALA A 156 -7.35 -8.41 -12.73
N GLY A 157 -7.95 -7.53 -11.90
CA GLY A 157 -7.60 -6.12 -11.85
C GLY A 157 -6.14 -5.87 -11.51
N THR A 158 -5.61 -6.55 -10.49
CA THR A 158 -4.20 -6.43 -10.09
C THR A 158 -3.23 -6.92 -11.18
N LEU A 159 -3.55 -8.00 -11.88
CA LEU A 159 -2.77 -8.49 -13.02
C LEU A 159 -2.74 -7.47 -14.16
N SER A 160 -3.89 -6.85 -14.47
CA SER A 160 -3.98 -5.78 -15.47
C SER A 160 -3.11 -4.57 -15.09
N ASP A 161 -3.20 -4.12 -13.84
CA ASP A 161 -2.38 -3.02 -13.33
C ASP A 161 -0.88 -3.32 -13.36
N LEU A 162 -0.47 -4.53 -12.97
CA LEU A 162 0.92 -4.96 -13.05
C LEU A 162 1.42 -4.99 -14.50
N SER A 163 0.59 -5.45 -15.43
CA SER A 163 0.91 -5.43 -16.87
C SER A 163 1.14 -4.00 -17.37
N ARG A 164 0.24 -3.07 -17.01
CA ARG A 164 0.36 -1.65 -17.35
C ARG A 164 1.58 -1.00 -16.70
N GLN A 165 1.91 -1.36 -15.46
CA GLN A 165 3.12 -0.89 -14.79
C GLN A 165 4.38 -1.41 -15.49
N ARG A 166 4.41 -2.68 -15.89
CA ARG A 166 5.51 -3.25 -16.66
C ARG A 166 5.74 -2.47 -17.96
N GLU A 167 4.67 -2.17 -18.68
CA GLU A 167 4.74 -1.38 -19.91
C GLU A 167 5.30 0.04 -19.65
N GLN A 168 4.86 0.72 -18.59
CA GLN A 168 5.43 2.01 -18.20
C GLN A 168 6.93 1.93 -17.87
N ILE A 169 7.37 0.89 -17.16
CA ILE A 169 8.79 0.68 -16.83
C ILE A 169 9.60 0.45 -18.11
N VAL A 170 9.11 -0.37 -19.03
CA VAL A 170 9.76 -0.63 -20.32
C VAL A 170 9.89 0.65 -21.12
N ASN A 171 8.80 1.41 -21.27
CA ASN A 171 8.79 2.69 -21.99
C ASN A 171 9.73 3.73 -21.34
N THR A 172 9.77 3.79 -20.02
CA THR A 172 10.67 4.71 -19.30
C THR A 172 12.13 4.33 -19.52
N ARG A 173 12.44 3.02 -19.48
CA ARG A 173 13.79 2.52 -19.74
C ARG A 173 14.23 2.79 -21.18
N GLU A 174 13.36 2.58 -22.15
CA GLU A 174 13.64 2.85 -23.57
C GLU A 174 13.89 4.35 -23.80
N ARG A 175 13.05 5.23 -23.23
CA ARG A 175 13.27 6.69 -23.28
C ARG A 175 14.57 7.13 -22.61
N LEU A 176 14.96 6.49 -21.51
CA LEU A 176 16.24 6.77 -20.85
C LEU A 176 17.44 6.37 -21.73
N LEU A 177 17.39 5.20 -22.36
CA LEU A 177 18.42 4.77 -23.30
C LEU A 177 18.50 5.69 -24.54
N GLU A 178 17.36 6.18 -25.03
CA GLU A 178 17.33 7.17 -26.12
C GLU A 178 17.94 8.51 -25.67
N SER A 179 17.64 8.96 -24.44
CA SER A 179 18.18 10.19 -23.84
C SER A 179 19.70 10.15 -23.63
N GLU A 180 20.27 8.99 -23.28
CA GLU A 180 21.73 8.80 -23.24
C GLU A 180 22.36 9.07 -24.63
N GLY A 181 21.70 8.66 -25.71
CA GLY A 181 22.12 8.93 -27.08
C GLY A 181 22.09 10.41 -27.50
N TYR A 182 21.08 11.18 -27.07
CA TYR A 182 21.01 12.62 -27.36
C TYR A 182 21.99 13.46 -26.53
N THR A 183 22.32 13.00 -25.33
CA THR A 183 23.31 13.66 -24.46
C THR A 183 24.71 13.60 -25.07
N ASP A 184 25.11 12.44 -25.60
CA ASP A 184 26.42 12.28 -26.25
C ASP A 184 26.54 13.16 -27.52
N ARG A 185 25.46 13.24 -28.32
CA ARG A 185 25.43 14.10 -29.51
C ARG A 185 25.53 15.59 -29.17
N SER A 186 24.85 16.01 -28.10
CA SER A 186 24.88 17.39 -27.62
C SER A 186 26.25 17.79 -27.06
N ILE A 187 26.92 16.88 -26.34
CA ILE A 187 28.30 17.07 -25.86
C ILE A 187 29.26 17.18 -27.05
N LYS A 188 29.09 16.35 -28.09
CA LYS A 188 29.92 16.40 -29.30
C LYS A 188 29.78 17.73 -30.04
N THR A 189 28.57 18.27 -30.16
CA THR A 189 28.34 19.59 -30.79
C THR A 189 28.89 20.73 -29.95
N LEU A 190 28.70 20.69 -28.62
CA LEU A 190 29.24 21.70 -27.70
C LEU A 190 30.77 21.72 -27.71
N LYS A 191 31.43 20.56 -27.72
CA LYS A 191 32.89 20.44 -27.81
C LYS A 191 33.42 21.01 -29.14
N GLY A 192 32.68 20.84 -30.23
CA GLY A 192 32.97 21.46 -31.53
C GLY A 192 32.90 22.99 -31.49
N MET A 193 31.87 23.55 -30.85
CA MET A 193 31.73 25.00 -30.67
C MET A 193 32.82 25.58 -29.75
N ALA A 194 33.12 24.91 -28.63
CA ALA A 194 34.16 25.33 -27.69
C ALA A 194 35.55 25.40 -28.35
N ARG A 195 35.88 24.41 -29.20
CA ARG A 195 37.16 24.41 -29.94
C ARG A 195 37.26 25.58 -30.92
N ARG A 196 36.20 25.83 -31.69
CA ARG A 196 36.13 26.98 -32.63
C ARG A 196 36.25 28.31 -31.88
N MET A 197 35.59 28.44 -30.74
CA MET A 197 35.65 29.62 -29.88
C MET A 197 37.08 29.87 -29.36
N ALA A 198 37.78 28.82 -28.90
CA ALA A 198 39.16 28.93 -28.45
C ALA A 198 40.11 29.35 -29.58
N THR A 199 39.99 28.76 -30.78
CA THR A 199 40.79 29.13 -31.95
C THR A 199 40.59 30.59 -32.33
N ASN A 200 39.33 31.05 -32.40
CA ASN A 200 39.02 32.44 -32.72
C ASN A 200 39.63 33.40 -31.68
N ARG A 201 39.56 33.05 -30.39
CA ARG A 201 40.14 33.86 -29.31
C ARG A 201 41.66 33.96 -29.43
N ILE A 202 42.35 32.87 -29.77
CA ILE A 202 43.81 32.87 -29.98
C ILE A 202 44.18 33.74 -31.20
N ILE A 203 43.44 33.62 -32.31
CA ILE A 203 43.68 34.44 -33.51
C ILE A 203 43.53 35.93 -33.20
N THR A 204 42.47 36.32 -32.47
CA THR A 204 42.25 37.71 -32.09
C THR A 204 43.39 38.26 -31.23
N ILE A 205 43.87 37.50 -30.25
CA ILE A 205 45.01 37.90 -29.41
C ILE A 205 46.27 38.07 -30.26
N ALA A 206 46.54 37.15 -31.18
CA ALA A 206 47.71 37.22 -32.08
C ALA A 206 47.67 38.45 -33.00
N ILE A 207 46.51 38.84 -33.51
CA ILE A 207 46.37 40.05 -34.35
C ILE A 207 46.66 41.30 -33.51
N ILE A 208 46.11 41.39 -32.30
CA ILE A 208 46.33 42.53 -31.40
C ILE A 208 47.82 42.67 -31.04
N THR A 209 48.51 41.57 -30.72
CA THR A 209 49.94 41.61 -30.37
C THR A 209 50.80 42.07 -31.55
N VAL A 210 50.51 41.60 -32.76
CA VAL A 210 51.21 42.04 -33.98
C VAL A 210 50.99 43.54 -34.24
N LEU A 211 49.77 44.04 -34.08
CA LEU A 211 49.47 45.47 -34.26
C LEU A 211 50.23 46.34 -33.25
N VAL A 212 50.29 45.93 -31.98
CA VAL A 212 51.04 46.64 -30.93
C VAL A 212 52.53 46.67 -31.26
N LEU A 213 53.11 45.56 -31.70
CA LEU A 213 54.53 45.50 -32.10
C LEU A 213 54.83 46.41 -33.30
N LEU A 214 53.95 46.47 -34.30
CA LEU A 214 54.10 47.39 -35.42
C LEU A 214 54.05 48.86 -34.99
N ILE A 215 53.13 49.23 -34.08
CA ILE A 215 53.06 50.60 -33.55
C ILE A 215 54.37 50.96 -32.82
N ILE A 216 54.88 50.06 -31.98
CA ILE A 216 56.15 50.27 -31.26
C ILE A 216 57.31 50.41 -32.27
N ALA A 217 57.37 49.56 -33.29
CA ALA A 217 58.41 49.61 -34.32
C ALA A 217 58.39 50.94 -35.10
N VAL A 218 57.21 51.44 -35.48
CA VAL A 218 57.06 52.73 -36.17
C VAL A 218 57.50 53.90 -35.26
N ILE A 219 57.11 53.88 -33.99
CA ILE A 219 57.54 54.92 -33.02
C ILE A 219 59.06 54.89 -32.88
N TYR A 220 59.65 53.70 -32.71
CA TYR A 220 61.10 53.55 -32.60
C TYR A 220 61.83 54.06 -33.85
N SER A 221 61.34 53.73 -35.05
CA SER A 221 61.90 54.20 -36.31
C SER A 221 61.72 55.69 -36.56
N LYS A 222 60.75 56.34 -35.92
CA LYS A 222 60.52 57.79 -36.04
C LYS A 222 61.37 58.59 -35.05
N PHE A 223 61.64 58.04 -33.87
CA PHE A 223 62.41 58.68 -32.81
C PHE A 223 63.91 58.37 -32.86
N ARG A 224 64.36 57.52 -33.79
CA ARG A 224 65.75 57.26 -34.12
C ARG A 224 66.08 57.84 -35.50
#